data_AF-A0A1Z5IZW3-F1
#
_entry.id   AF-A0A1Z5IZW3-F1
#
_cell.length_a   1.000
_cell.length_b   1.000
_cell.length_c   1.000
_cell.angle_alpha   90.00
_cell.angle_beta   90.00
_cell.angle_gamma   90.00
#
_symmetry.space_group_name_H-M   'P 1'
#
loop_
_entity.id
_entity.type
_entity.pdbx_description
1 polymer ?
#
loop_
_entity_poly.entity_id
_entity_poly.type
_entity_poly.pdbx_seq_one_letter_code
_entity_poly.pdbx_strand_id
1 'polypeptide(L)'
;MARKVLSEPVYRVLPGGKLWDYFQKESELQDVANEVLNSLSKLLDVDIKDLAIFSGVPGLRDGSTGAEKYADYLKVPRHGYCYFKKNNLKKIPGLKELSQKELAADEAVNPFVPHDVLGLNNLAASQRLDAQIYVGTRHELKAEEAKGEVEPVIYSQYLEKITKHISKQEVADSEN
;
A
#
# COMPACT_ATOMS: atom_id res chain seq x y z
N MET A 1 1.93 -7.18 15.16
CA MET A 1 2.34 -7.78 13.86
C MET A 1 3.78 -8.28 14.00
N ALA A 2 4.06 -9.53 13.67
CA ALA A 2 5.45 -10.02 13.62
C ALA A 2 6.23 -9.16 12.60
N ARG A 3 7.26 -8.45 13.04
CA ARG A 3 8.05 -7.57 12.16
C ARG A 3 8.83 -8.45 11.19
N LYS A 4 8.38 -8.43 9.93
CA LYS A 4 8.96 -9.26 8.88
C LYS A 4 10.30 -8.65 8.47
N VAL A 5 11.38 -9.39 8.72
CA VAL A 5 12.72 -9.07 8.20
C VAL A 5 12.65 -9.13 6.67
N LEU A 6 13.20 -8.13 5.98
CA LEU A 6 13.31 -8.13 4.52
C LEU A 6 14.30 -9.22 4.09
N SER A 7 14.03 -9.90 2.98
CA SER A 7 15.00 -10.82 2.36
C SER A 7 15.99 -10.06 1.48
N GLU A 8 17.20 -10.58 1.34
CA GLU A 8 18.17 -10.10 0.35
C GLU A 8 17.62 -10.30 -1.08
N PRO A 9 17.82 -9.34 -2.01
CA PRO A 9 18.56 -8.08 -1.87
C PRO A 9 17.77 -6.94 -1.22
N VAL A 10 18.47 -6.14 -0.41
CA VAL A 10 17.91 -4.99 0.34
C VAL A 10 18.56 -3.69 -0.13
N TYR A 11 17.73 -2.67 -0.33
CA TYR A 11 18.15 -1.34 -0.73
C TYR A 11 17.65 -0.29 0.26
N ARG A 12 18.42 0.76 0.46
CA ARG A 12 18.01 1.95 1.21
C ARG A 12 17.44 2.97 0.24
N VAL A 13 16.25 3.49 0.54
CA VAL A 13 15.65 4.60 -0.22
C VAL A 13 16.38 5.89 0.11
N LEU A 14 16.82 6.59 -0.93
CA LEU A 14 17.54 7.85 -0.81
C LEU A 14 16.57 9.03 -0.61
N PRO A 15 16.84 9.96 0.32
CA PRO A 15 15.99 11.13 0.51
C PRO A 15 15.88 12.02 -0.73
N GLY A 16 14.73 12.66 -0.91
CA GLY A 16 14.50 13.68 -1.95
C GLY A 16 14.10 13.13 -3.33
N GLY A 17 13.89 11.83 -3.45
CA GLY A 17 13.34 11.18 -4.63
C GLY A 17 11.83 10.90 -4.54
N LYS A 18 11.21 10.49 -5.66
CA LYS A 18 9.78 10.14 -5.71
C LYS A 18 9.44 8.98 -4.77
N LEU A 19 10.32 7.99 -4.68
CA LEU A 19 10.15 6.84 -3.82
C LEU A 19 10.21 7.24 -2.35
N TRP A 20 11.07 8.18 -2.00
CA TRP A 20 11.12 8.74 -0.65
C TRP A 20 9.83 9.48 -0.31
N ASP A 21 9.37 10.36 -1.18
CA ASP A 21 8.13 11.12 -0.96
C ASP A 21 6.90 10.22 -0.81
N TYR A 22 6.85 9.12 -1.59
CA TYR A 22 5.85 8.07 -1.43
C TYR A 22 5.85 7.50 0.00
N PHE A 23 7.01 7.03 0.48
CA PHE A 23 7.10 6.40 1.80
C PHE A 23 6.97 7.39 2.97
N GLN A 24 7.26 8.68 2.76
CA GLN A 24 6.96 9.71 3.76
C GLN A 24 5.47 9.87 3.98
N LYS A 25 4.69 9.80 2.90
CA LYS A 25 3.23 9.94 2.95
C LYS A 25 2.52 8.61 3.27
N GLU A 26 3.18 7.46 3.16
CA GLU A 26 2.60 6.13 3.38
C GLU A 26 1.76 5.99 4.66
N SER A 27 2.21 6.54 5.79
CA SER A 27 1.42 6.49 7.04
C SER A 27 0.16 7.36 6.99
N GLU A 28 0.27 8.58 6.48
CA GLU A 28 -0.89 9.47 6.29
C GLU A 28 -1.88 8.86 5.28
N LEU A 29 -1.36 8.13 4.30
CA LEU A 29 -2.16 7.43 3.29
C LEU A 29 -2.87 6.21 3.84
N GLN A 30 -2.25 5.50 4.78
CA GLN A 30 -2.91 4.39 5.43
C GLN A 30 -4.10 4.88 6.25
N ASP A 31 -3.98 6.04 6.90
CA ASP A 31 -5.08 6.68 7.61
C ASP A 31 -6.19 7.14 6.66
N VAL A 32 -5.83 7.78 5.54
CA VAL A 32 -6.81 8.17 4.50
C VAL A 32 -7.50 6.95 3.89
N ALA A 33 -6.75 5.90 3.55
CA ALA A 33 -7.31 4.66 3.02
C ALA A 33 -8.25 4.00 4.02
N ASN A 34 -7.91 3.98 5.31
CA ASN A 34 -8.77 3.49 6.38
C ASN A 34 -10.04 4.36 6.51
N GLU A 35 -9.93 5.68 6.46
CA GLU A 35 -11.08 6.59 6.51
C GLU A 35 -12.03 6.35 5.33
N VAL A 36 -11.48 6.15 4.14
CA VAL A 36 -12.22 5.82 2.92
C VAL A 36 -12.92 4.48 3.07
N LEU A 37 -12.19 3.41 3.44
CA LEU A 37 -12.76 2.08 3.61
C LEU A 37 -13.86 2.06 4.68
N ASN A 38 -13.69 2.83 5.77
CA ASN A 38 -14.73 3.04 6.78
C ASN A 38 -15.96 3.77 6.21
N SER A 39 -15.74 4.78 5.39
CA SER A 39 -16.82 5.54 4.75
C SER A 39 -17.57 4.68 3.73
N LEU A 40 -16.87 3.87 2.93
CA LEU A 40 -17.45 2.90 2.01
C LEU A 40 -18.23 1.81 2.75
N SER A 41 -17.67 1.29 3.85
CA SER A 41 -18.32 0.28 4.68
C SER A 41 -19.66 0.80 5.21
N LYS A 42 -19.70 2.04 5.71
CA LYS A 42 -20.94 2.70 6.17
C LYS A 42 -21.90 3.00 5.01
N LEU A 43 -21.40 3.51 3.89
CA LEU A 43 -22.21 3.92 2.75
C LEU A 43 -22.89 2.71 2.08
N LEU A 44 -22.13 1.64 1.88
CA LEU A 44 -22.60 0.42 1.21
C LEU A 44 -23.27 -0.55 2.18
N ASP A 45 -23.08 -0.34 3.49
CA ASP A 45 -23.55 -1.22 4.56
C ASP A 45 -23.01 -2.64 4.35
N VAL A 46 -21.67 -2.74 4.43
CA VAL A 46 -20.85 -3.96 4.21
C VAL A 46 -19.66 -4.00 5.18
N ASP A 47 -19.11 -5.18 5.43
CA ASP A 47 -17.89 -5.31 6.25
C ASP A 47 -16.69 -4.68 5.54
N ILE A 48 -15.89 -3.91 6.29
CA ILE A 48 -14.68 -3.27 5.79
C ILE A 48 -13.66 -4.27 5.21
N LYS A 49 -13.63 -5.51 5.73
CA LYS A 49 -12.73 -6.58 5.28
C LYS A 49 -13.10 -7.14 3.90
N ASP A 50 -14.31 -6.87 3.45
CA ASP A 50 -14.79 -7.24 2.12
C ASP A 50 -14.55 -6.15 1.09
N LEU A 51 -14.08 -4.97 1.51
CA LEU A 51 -13.80 -3.87 0.60
C LEU A 51 -12.37 -3.92 0.06
N ALA A 52 -12.23 -3.51 -1.20
CA ALA A 52 -10.97 -3.19 -1.83
C ALA A 52 -11.14 -1.97 -2.75
N ILE A 53 -10.03 -1.32 -3.09
CA ILE A 53 -10.01 -0.24 -4.08
C ILE A 53 -8.99 -0.61 -5.14
N PHE A 54 -9.36 -0.50 -6.41
CA PHE A 54 -8.45 -0.74 -7.52
C PHE A 54 -8.61 0.36 -8.57
N SER A 55 -7.53 1.11 -8.82
CA SER A 55 -7.52 2.24 -9.75
C SER A 55 -8.66 3.23 -9.50
N GLY A 56 -8.84 3.62 -8.24
CA GLY A 56 -9.89 4.54 -7.78
C GLY A 56 -11.33 4.00 -7.88
N VAL A 57 -11.50 2.68 -8.03
CA VAL A 57 -12.82 2.05 -8.10
C VAL A 57 -12.99 1.09 -6.91
N PRO A 58 -14.02 1.29 -6.07
CA PRO A 58 -14.34 0.35 -5.01
C PRO A 58 -14.67 -1.04 -5.56
N GLY A 59 -14.41 -2.05 -4.76
CA GLY A 59 -14.69 -3.45 -5.06
C GLY A 59 -15.07 -4.19 -3.80
N LEU A 60 -15.79 -5.29 -4.01
CA LEU A 60 -16.30 -6.17 -2.96
C LEU A 60 -15.71 -7.56 -3.15
N ARG A 61 -15.35 -8.23 -2.06
CA ARG A 61 -14.82 -9.59 -2.08
C ARG A 61 -15.81 -10.51 -2.79
N ASP A 62 -15.31 -11.31 -3.71
CA ASP A 62 -16.13 -12.28 -4.44
C ASP A 62 -16.79 -13.27 -3.45
N GLY A 63 -18.09 -13.53 -3.62
CA GLY A 63 -18.90 -14.33 -2.70
C GLY A 63 -19.24 -13.67 -1.35
N SER A 64 -18.90 -12.40 -1.12
CA SER A 64 -19.38 -11.67 0.08
C SER A 64 -20.85 -11.26 -0.06
N THR A 65 -21.54 -11.09 1.07
CA THR A 65 -22.93 -10.58 1.11
C THR A 65 -23.04 -9.21 0.42
N GLY A 66 -22.00 -8.38 0.52
CA GLY A 66 -21.93 -7.12 -0.22
C GLY A 66 -21.88 -7.33 -1.73
N ALA A 67 -21.05 -8.26 -2.21
CA ALA A 67 -20.95 -8.55 -3.64
C ALA A 67 -22.27 -9.07 -4.23
N GLU A 68 -23.03 -9.86 -3.46
CA GLU A 68 -24.38 -10.29 -3.84
C GLU A 68 -25.37 -9.13 -3.88
N LYS A 69 -25.40 -8.30 -2.81
CA LYS A 69 -26.28 -7.12 -2.69
C LYS A 69 -26.11 -6.15 -3.86
N TYR A 70 -24.90 -6.00 -4.38
CA TYR A 70 -24.56 -5.06 -5.45
C TYR A 70 -24.25 -5.72 -6.80
N ALA A 71 -24.56 -7.02 -7.01
CA ALA A 71 -24.11 -7.79 -8.18
C ALA A 71 -24.36 -7.10 -9.53
N ASP A 72 -25.52 -6.45 -9.72
CA ASP A 72 -25.87 -5.72 -10.95
C ASP A 72 -24.92 -4.55 -11.27
N TYR A 73 -24.33 -3.99 -10.21
CA TYR A 73 -23.45 -2.84 -10.29
C TYR A 73 -21.99 -3.23 -10.55
N LEU A 74 -21.62 -4.48 -10.30
CA LEU A 74 -20.25 -4.98 -10.29
C LEU A 74 -19.83 -5.64 -11.61
N LYS A 75 -18.53 -5.59 -11.90
CA LYS A 75 -17.88 -6.37 -12.96
C LYS A 75 -17.63 -7.79 -12.48
N VAL A 76 -17.33 -8.67 -13.44
CA VAL A 76 -16.83 -10.02 -13.15
C VAL A 76 -15.60 -9.97 -12.24
N PRO A 77 -15.42 -10.98 -11.37
CA PRO A 77 -14.32 -11.00 -10.41
C PRO A 77 -12.94 -10.90 -11.08
N ARG A 78 -12.03 -10.15 -10.46
CA ARG A 78 -10.61 -10.12 -10.80
C ARG A 78 -9.79 -10.06 -9.51
N HIS A 79 -8.83 -10.96 -9.36
CA HIS A 79 -8.00 -11.07 -8.16
C HIS A 79 -8.81 -11.28 -6.86
N GLY A 80 -9.94 -12.01 -6.93
CA GLY A 80 -10.80 -12.29 -5.78
C GLY A 80 -11.77 -11.17 -5.38
N TYR A 81 -11.89 -10.12 -6.19
CA TYR A 81 -12.81 -9.00 -5.95
C TYR A 81 -13.64 -8.65 -7.18
N CYS A 82 -14.88 -8.21 -6.96
CA CYS A 82 -15.82 -7.70 -7.95
C CYS A 82 -15.86 -6.17 -7.85
N TYR A 83 -15.33 -5.47 -8.86
CA TYR A 83 -15.23 -4.00 -8.85
C TYR A 83 -16.46 -3.33 -9.46
N PHE A 84 -16.86 -2.17 -8.93
CA PHE A 84 -17.98 -1.41 -9.49
C PHE A 84 -17.73 -1.01 -10.95
N LYS A 85 -18.76 -1.08 -11.81
CA LYS A 85 -18.68 -0.51 -13.15
C LYS A 85 -18.59 1.02 -13.00
N LYS A 86 -17.62 1.69 -13.64
CA LYS A 86 -17.47 3.17 -13.57
C LYS A 86 -18.78 3.91 -13.86
N ASN A 87 -19.55 3.45 -14.85
CA ASN A 87 -20.84 4.05 -15.23
C ASN A 87 -21.95 3.88 -14.17
N ASN A 88 -21.76 2.96 -13.22
CA ASN A 88 -22.69 2.65 -12.14
C ASN A 88 -22.35 3.36 -10.83
N LEU A 89 -21.15 3.93 -10.67
CA LEU A 89 -20.77 4.69 -9.47
C LEU A 89 -21.74 5.84 -9.18
N LYS A 90 -22.25 6.50 -10.23
CA LYS A 90 -23.23 7.58 -10.14
C LYS A 90 -24.64 7.14 -9.74
N LYS A 91 -24.92 5.82 -9.76
CA LYS A 91 -26.25 5.27 -9.42
C LYS A 91 -26.39 5.00 -7.93
N ILE A 92 -25.28 4.97 -7.19
CA ILE A 92 -25.25 4.83 -5.74
C ILE A 92 -24.92 6.22 -5.18
N PRO A 93 -25.89 6.90 -4.51
CA PRO A 93 -25.66 8.21 -3.92
C PRO A 93 -24.42 8.24 -3.03
N GLY A 94 -23.62 9.30 -3.09
CA GLY A 94 -22.37 9.46 -2.32
C GLY A 94 -21.17 8.66 -2.83
N LEU A 95 -21.37 7.57 -3.59
CA LEU A 95 -20.26 6.70 -4.03
C LEU A 95 -19.35 7.37 -5.07
N LYS A 96 -19.92 8.18 -5.95
CA LYS A 96 -19.14 8.95 -6.94
C LYS A 96 -18.24 10.00 -6.27
N GLU A 97 -18.77 10.70 -5.27
CA GLU A 97 -18.06 11.77 -4.56
C GLU A 97 -16.93 11.20 -3.70
N LEU A 98 -17.18 10.05 -3.06
CA LEU A 98 -16.15 9.30 -2.34
C LEU A 98 -15.04 8.83 -3.30
N SER A 99 -15.42 8.21 -4.43
CA SER A 99 -14.48 7.74 -5.46
C SER A 99 -13.66 8.85 -6.12
N GLN A 100 -14.15 10.09 -6.15
CA GLN A 100 -13.38 11.24 -6.65
C GLN A 100 -12.36 11.75 -5.63
N LYS A 101 -12.72 11.78 -4.34
CA LYS A 101 -11.74 12.06 -3.27
C LYS A 101 -10.67 10.98 -3.21
N GLU A 102 -11.05 9.73 -3.48
CA GLU A 102 -10.15 8.59 -3.61
C GLU A 102 -9.18 8.77 -4.79
N LEU A 103 -9.67 9.08 -5.99
CA LEU A 103 -8.82 9.39 -7.15
C LEU A 103 -7.86 10.53 -6.85
N ALA A 104 -8.30 11.58 -6.17
CA ALA A 104 -7.41 12.68 -5.81
C ALA A 104 -6.33 12.26 -4.79
N ALA A 105 -6.64 11.35 -3.86
CA ALA A 105 -5.66 10.79 -2.93
C ALA A 105 -4.70 9.79 -3.63
N ASP A 106 -5.22 8.95 -4.52
CA ASP A 106 -4.50 7.96 -5.35
C ASP A 106 -3.60 8.65 -6.41
N GLU A 107 -4.03 9.79 -6.96
CA GLU A 107 -3.23 10.62 -7.87
C GLU A 107 -2.17 11.44 -7.12
N ALA A 108 -2.51 11.96 -5.93
CA ALA A 108 -1.54 12.66 -5.08
C ALA A 108 -0.42 11.73 -4.61
N VAL A 109 -0.71 10.42 -4.49
CA VAL A 109 0.29 9.40 -4.19
C VAL A 109 0.04 8.15 -5.01
N ASN A 110 0.69 8.08 -6.18
CA ASN A 110 0.62 6.95 -7.08
C ASN A 110 1.17 5.67 -6.40
N PRO A 111 0.32 4.65 -6.12
CA PRO A 111 0.75 3.40 -5.47
C PRO A 111 1.69 2.56 -6.34
N PHE A 112 1.80 2.91 -7.63
CA PHE A 112 2.75 2.33 -8.54
C PHE A 112 4.11 3.04 -8.54
N VAL A 113 4.32 4.12 -7.76
CA VAL A 113 5.64 4.80 -7.67
C VAL A 113 6.77 3.82 -7.34
N PRO A 114 6.64 2.92 -6.33
CA PRO A 114 7.67 1.92 -6.10
C PRO A 114 7.89 0.97 -7.28
N HIS A 115 6.82 0.62 -8.00
CA HIS A 115 6.90 -0.21 -9.20
C HIS A 115 7.51 0.54 -10.40
N ASP A 116 7.28 1.83 -10.52
CA ASP A 116 7.82 2.67 -11.60
C ASP A 116 9.31 2.98 -11.38
N VAL A 117 9.74 3.04 -10.10
CA VAL A 117 11.12 3.28 -9.71
C VAL A 117 11.93 2.00 -9.69
N LEU A 118 11.40 0.89 -9.16
CA LEU A 118 12.14 -0.37 -9.02
C LEU A 118 11.86 -1.36 -10.17
N GLY A 119 10.99 -1.00 -11.11
CA GLY A 119 10.51 -1.90 -12.15
C GLY A 119 9.26 -2.66 -11.73
N LEU A 120 8.37 -2.89 -12.71
CA LEU A 120 7.11 -3.60 -12.51
C LEU A 120 7.39 -4.97 -11.86
N ASN A 121 6.69 -5.27 -10.77
CA ASN A 121 6.82 -6.51 -9.98
C ASN A 121 8.15 -6.72 -9.24
N ASN A 122 9.07 -5.76 -9.21
CA ASN A 122 10.36 -5.99 -8.54
C ASN A 122 10.33 -5.71 -7.03
N LEU A 123 9.41 -4.88 -6.52
CA LEU A 123 9.25 -4.68 -5.08
C LEU A 123 8.67 -5.95 -4.41
N ALA A 124 9.34 -6.44 -3.37
CA ALA A 124 8.86 -7.55 -2.54
C ALA A 124 8.23 -7.07 -1.23
N ALA A 125 8.87 -6.10 -0.56
CA ALA A 125 8.39 -5.51 0.69
C ALA A 125 9.15 -4.21 1.00
N SER A 126 8.62 -3.38 1.89
CA SER A 126 9.28 -2.20 2.47
C SER A 126 9.34 -2.31 3.99
N GLN A 127 10.29 -1.61 4.59
CA GLN A 127 10.41 -1.48 6.04
C GLN A 127 11.04 -0.15 6.43
N ARG A 128 10.40 0.55 7.37
CA ARG A 128 10.95 1.75 7.98
C ARG A 128 11.71 1.38 9.26
N LEU A 129 12.96 1.83 9.37
CA LEU A 129 13.80 1.72 10.56
C LEU A 129 14.28 3.12 10.93
N ASP A 130 13.76 3.65 12.03
CA ASP A 130 13.95 5.05 12.45
C ASP A 130 13.55 6.01 11.31
N ALA A 131 14.40 6.98 10.96
CA ALA A 131 14.19 7.91 9.86
C ALA A 131 14.53 7.32 8.47
N GLN A 132 14.90 6.05 8.37
CA GLN A 132 15.37 5.42 7.13
C GLN A 132 14.33 4.44 6.58
N ILE A 133 14.25 4.34 5.26
CA ILE A 133 13.36 3.40 4.58
C ILE A 133 14.20 2.40 3.80
N TYR A 134 13.87 1.13 3.99
CA TYR A 134 14.49 -0.01 3.34
C TYR A 134 13.45 -0.72 2.47
N VAL A 135 13.87 -1.20 1.31
CA VAL A 135 13.04 -2.00 0.40
C VAL A 135 13.75 -3.30 0.07
N GLY A 136 13.00 -4.39 0.14
CA GLY A 136 13.41 -5.69 -0.38
C GLY A 136 12.86 -5.85 -1.79
N THR A 137 13.67 -6.38 -2.70
CA THR A 137 13.26 -6.64 -4.07
C THR A 137 13.24 -8.14 -4.37
N ARG A 138 12.51 -8.54 -5.42
CA ARG A 138 12.46 -9.94 -5.87
C ARG A 138 13.71 -10.35 -6.63
N HIS A 139 14.33 -9.38 -7.28
CA HIS A 139 15.56 -9.53 -8.05
C HIS A 139 16.53 -8.41 -7.69
N GLU A 140 17.83 -8.63 -7.90
CA GLU A 140 18.82 -7.56 -7.80
C GLU A 140 18.47 -6.46 -8.83
N LEU A 141 18.37 -5.24 -8.34
CA LEU A 141 18.24 -4.04 -9.17
C LEU A 141 19.58 -3.69 -9.78
N LYS A 142 19.58 -3.37 -11.07
CA LYS A 142 20.70 -2.66 -11.68
C LYS A 142 20.64 -1.20 -11.28
N ALA A 143 21.81 -0.58 -11.06
CA ALA A 143 21.90 0.82 -10.66
C ALA A 143 21.20 1.78 -11.65
N GLU A 144 21.13 1.41 -12.94
CA GLU A 144 20.43 2.19 -13.96
C GLU A 144 18.89 2.14 -13.82
N GLU A 145 18.34 1.05 -13.27
CA GLU A 145 16.90 0.79 -13.22
C GLU A 145 16.23 1.62 -12.11
N ALA A 146 16.94 1.85 -11.00
CA ALA A 146 16.40 2.53 -9.84
C ALA A 146 16.50 4.07 -9.87
N LYS A 147 16.90 4.67 -10.99
CA LYS A 147 16.96 6.13 -11.23
C LYS A 147 17.65 6.96 -10.14
N GLY A 148 18.58 6.38 -9.37
CA GLY A 148 19.24 7.06 -8.25
C GLY A 148 18.35 7.29 -7.02
N GLU A 149 17.23 6.55 -6.91
CA GLU A 149 16.28 6.65 -5.80
C GLU A 149 16.60 5.69 -4.66
N VAL A 150 17.46 4.71 -4.90
CA VAL A 150 17.90 3.73 -3.90
C VAL A 150 19.39 3.44 -4.01
N GLU A 151 19.98 2.94 -2.94
CA GLU A 151 21.33 2.38 -2.92
C GLU A 151 21.34 0.96 -2.34
N PRO A 152 22.21 0.06 -2.82
CA PRO A 152 22.34 -1.28 -2.26
C PRO A 152 22.87 -1.22 -0.83
N VAL A 153 22.35 -2.09 0.03
CA VAL A 153 22.79 -2.23 1.42
C VAL A 153 23.39 -3.61 1.60
N ILE A 154 24.57 -3.68 2.23
CA ILE A 154 25.15 -4.96 2.62
C ILE A 154 24.19 -5.62 3.62
N TYR A 155 23.69 -6.81 3.29
CA TYR A 155 22.61 -7.44 4.04
C TYR A 155 22.94 -7.65 5.53
N SER A 156 24.18 -7.99 5.86
CA SER A 156 24.64 -8.09 7.26
C SER A 156 24.51 -6.78 8.03
N GLN A 157 24.82 -5.63 7.41
CA GLN A 157 24.66 -4.32 8.03
C GLN A 157 23.18 -3.99 8.26
N TYR A 158 22.30 -4.41 7.34
CA TYR A 158 20.85 -4.31 7.53
C TYR A 158 20.37 -5.18 8.71
N LEU A 159 20.84 -6.43 8.81
CA LEU A 159 20.51 -7.34 9.91
C LEU A 159 20.95 -6.78 11.28
N GLU A 160 22.13 -6.16 11.35
CA GLU A 160 22.59 -5.50 12.57
C GLU A 160 21.67 -4.32 12.95
N LYS A 161 21.23 -3.53 11.96
CA LYS A 161 20.35 -2.38 12.20
C LYS A 161 18.97 -2.83 12.70
N ILE A 162 18.35 -3.80 12.06
CA ILE A 162 17.03 -4.29 12.48
C ILE A 162 17.09 -4.94 13.86
N THR A 163 18.15 -5.70 14.16
CA THR A 163 18.34 -6.30 15.49
C THR A 163 18.43 -5.23 16.56
N LYS A 164 19.28 -4.21 16.37
CA LYS A 164 19.39 -3.07 17.29
C LYS A 164 18.07 -2.33 17.45
N HIS A 165 17.32 -2.14 16.36
CA HIS A 165 16.04 -1.45 16.38
C HIS A 165 14.97 -2.25 17.15
N ILE A 166 14.92 -3.58 16.99
CA ILE A 166 14.03 -4.45 17.76
C ILE A 166 14.38 -4.39 19.25
N SER A 167 15.66 -4.56 19.63
CA SER A 167 16.08 -4.53 21.03
C SER A 167 15.79 -3.19 21.72
N LYS A 168 15.97 -2.06 21.03
CA LYS A 168 15.61 -0.74 21.58
C LYS A 168 14.12 -0.59 21.88
N GLN A 169 13.28 -1.18 21.04
CA GLN A 169 11.83 -1.09 21.23
C GLN A 169 11.32 -2.07 22.28
N GLU A 170 11.89 -3.26 22.40
CA GLU A 170 11.58 -4.17 23.51
C GLU A 170 11.90 -3.55 24.88
N VAL A 171 12.98 -2.78 24.97
CA VAL A 171 13.31 -2.01 26.18
C VAL A 171 12.27 -0.91 26.43
N ALA A 172 11.91 -0.13 25.41
CA ALA A 172 10.90 0.92 25.53
C ALA A 172 9.50 0.39 25.90
N ASP A 173 9.13 -0.79 25.38
CA ASP A 173 7.86 -1.46 25.69
C ASP A 173 7.87 -2.12 27.09
N SER A 174 9.04 -2.40 27.66
CA SER A 174 9.18 -2.94 29.03
C SER A 174 9.20 -1.87 30.13
N GLU A 175 9.35 -0.61 29.75
CA GLU A 175 9.39 0.55 30.65
C GLU A 175 8.04 1.31 30.73
N ASN A 176 7.02 0.87 29.98
CA ASN A 176 5.64 1.37 29.99
C ASN A 176 4.66 0.35 30.58
#